data_AF-A0A7Z0NPM6-F1
#
_entry.id   AF-A0A7Z0NPM6-F1
#
_cell.length_a   1.000
_cell.length_b   1.000
_cell.length_c   1.000
_cell.angle_alpha   90.00
_cell.angle_beta   90.00
_cell.angle_gamma   90.00
#
_symmetry.space_group_name_H-M   'P 1'
#
loop_
_entity.id
_entity.type
_entity.pdbx_description
1 polymer ?
#
loop_
_entity_poly.entity_id
_entity_poly.type
_entity_poly.pdbx_seq_one_letter_code
_entity_poly.pdbx_strand_id
1 'polypeptide(L)'
;MQLGEAEELLSEAVALARDGRFADLCQTAGSRSNCRSILEFTTSEGKLPNDEMPLVVDVKRYPATDTRAEHLVLRVQGRRVDGATYETDFPVIRANDGEAVSLYPVYWSGMTFSAAAQTCSEQVGEVCAQTRIDAPAG
;
A
#
# COMPACT_ATOMS: atom_id res chain seq x y z
N MET A 1 2.23 2.52 -16.51
CA MET A 1 2.18 1.39 -15.55
C MET A 1 0.98 0.54 -15.89
N GLN A 2 1.20 -0.76 -16.06
CA GLN A 2 0.17 -1.72 -16.47
C GLN A 2 -0.56 -2.28 -15.25
N LEU A 3 -1.81 -2.71 -15.44
CA LEU A 3 -2.59 -3.33 -14.37
C LEU A 3 -1.93 -4.64 -13.89
N GLY A 4 -1.42 -5.46 -14.82
CA GLY A 4 -0.76 -6.72 -14.48
C GLY A 4 0.46 -6.54 -13.57
N GLU A 5 1.30 -5.51 -13.79
CA GLU A 5 2.44 -5.20 -12.90
C GLU A 5 1.96 -4.94 -11.46
N ALA A 6 0.84 -4.25 -11.29
CA ALA A 6 0.29 -3.94 -9.97
C ALA A 6 -0.35 -5.18 -9.30
N GLU A 7 -1.01 -6.03 -10.07
CA GLU A 7 -1.60 -7.29 -9.59
C GLU A 7 -0.52 -8.31 -9.21
N GLU A 8 0.62 -8.33 -9.89
CA GLU A 8 1.79 -9.13 -9.54
C GLU A 8 2.37 -8.70 -8.18
N LEU A 9 2.56 -7.40 -7.97
CA LEU A 9 3.02 -6.86 -6.69
C LEU A 9 2.04 -7.13 -5.55
N LEU A 10 0.73 -7.08 -5.82
CA LEU A 10 -0.29 -7.49 -4.85
C LEU A 10 -0.16 -8.97 -4.51
N SER A 11 0.05 -9.82 -5.52
CA SER A 11 0.22 -11.27 -5.35
C SER A 11 1.46 -11.61 -4.54
N GLU A 12 2.57 -10.92 -4.78
CA GLU A 12 3.80 -11.05 -3.98
C GLU A 12 3.58 -10.62 -2.53
N ALA A 13 2.91 -9.48 -2.31
CA ALA A 13 2.58 -9.00 -0.98
C ALA A 13 1.73 -10.01 -0.19
N VAL A 14 0.75 -10.63 -0.85
CA VAL A 14 -0.09 -11.70 -0.28
C VAL A 14 0.74 -12.93 0.06
N ALA A 15 1.65 -13.36 -0.82
CA ALA A 15 2.52 -14.50 -0.55
C ALA A 15 3.43 -14.26 0.67
N LEU A 16 4.06 -13.09 0.76
CA LEU A 16 4.90 -12.73 1.91
C LEU A 16 4.09 -12.63 3.21
N ALA A 17 2.89 -12.06 3.15
CA ALA A 17 2.02 -11.94 4.32
C ALA A 17 1.53 -13.30 4.84
N ARG A 18 1.12 -14.20 3.94
CA ARG A 18 0.72 -15.58 4.25
C ARG A 18 1.84 -16.37 4.92
N ASP A 19 3.07 -16.18 4.46
CA ASP A 19 4.24 -16.85 5.04
C ASP A 19 4.73 -16.19 6.35
N GLY A 20 4.03 -15.16 6.85
CA GLY A 20 4.45 -14.38 8.02
C GLY A 20 5.72 -13.55 7.82
N ARG A 21 6.17 -13.39 6.56
CA ARG A 21 7.41 -12.70 6.17
C ARG A 21 7.20 -11.18 6.10
N PHE A 22 6.68 -10.59 7.17
CA PHE A 22 6.34 -9.17 7.20
C PHE A 22 7.55 -8.23 7.10
N ALA A 23 8.72 -8.68 7.57
CA ALA A 23 9.96 -7.93 7.39
C ALA A 23 10.33 -7.80 5.91
N ASP A 24 10.24 -8.91 5.16
CA ASP A 24 10.53 -8.95 3.73
C ASP A 24 9.50 -8.15 2.93
N LEU A 25 8.21 -8.24 3.32
CA LEU A 25 7.13 -7.41 2.79
C LEU A 25 7.47 -5.91 2.84
N CYS A 26 8.03 -5.43 3.95
CA CYS A 26 8.42 -4.02 4.04
C CYS A 26 9.76 -3.69 3.39
N GLN A 27 10.58 -4.67 3.00
CA GLN A 27 11.80 -4.40 2.21
C GLN A 27 11.49 -4.07 0.75
N THR A 28 10.42 -4.66 0.19
CA THR A 28 9.96 -4.40 -1.18
C THR A 28 9.17 -3.10 -1.31
N ALA A 29 8.78 -2.48 -0.19
CA ALA A 29 7.98 -1.27 -0.18
C ALA A 29 8.76 -0.04 -0.69
N GLY A 30 8.12 0.74 -1.56
CA GLY A 30 8.62 2.06 -1.99
C GLY A 30 8.78 3.05 -0.83
N SER A 31 8.02 2.88 0.26
CA SER A 31 8.23 3.58 1.53
C SER A 31 8.35 2.59 2.70
N ARG A 32 9.58 2.15 2.98
CA ARG A 32 9.87 1.18 4.05
C ARG A 32 9.48 1.68 5.44
N SER A 33 9.65 2.97 5.73
CA SER A 33 9.25 3.57 7.01
C SER A 33 7.74 3.51 7.20
N ASN A 34 6.98 3.96 6.20
CA ASN A 34 5.52 3.95 6.27
C ASN A 34 5.01 2.51 6.37
N CYS A 35 5.53 1.58 5.55
CA CYS A 35 5.16 0.16 5.64
C CYS A 35 5.29 -0.38 7.07
N ARG A 36 6.42 -0.14 7.73
CA ARG A 36 6.65 -0.60 9.12
C ARG A 36 5.66 0.02 10.10
N SER A 37 5.45 1.33 10.04
CA SER A 37 4.49 2.01 10.93
C SER A 37 3.05 1.53 10.73
N ILE A 38 2.66 1.30 9.48
CA ILE A 38 1.33 0.78 9.12
C ILE A 38 1.18 -0.65 9.63
N LEU A 39 2.19 -1.49 9.40
CA LEU A 39 2.20 -2.88 9.86
C LEU A 39 2.13 -2.97 11.38
N GLU A 40 2.93 -2.17 12.09
CA GLU A 40 2.93 -2.10 13.55
C GLU A 40 1.56 -1.70 14.09
N PHE A 41 0.99 -0.60 13.59
CA PHE A 41 -0.35 -0.15 13.97
C PHE A 41 -1.43 -1.19 13.67
N THR A 42 -1.42 -1.77 12.47
CA THR A 42 -2.41 -2.76 12.06
C THR A 42 -2.32 -4.01 12.95
N THR A 43 -1.10 -4.45 13.28
CA THR A 43 -0.87 -5.61 14.15
C THR A 43 -1.25 -5.32 15.60
N SER A 44 -0.95 -4.13 16.15
CA SER A 44 -1.31 -3.76 17.52
C SER A 44 -2.83 -3.71 17.73
N GLU A 45 -3.57 -3.42 16.67
CA GLU A 45 -5.04 -3.45 16.64
C GLU A 45 -5.62 -4.87 16.45
N GLY A 46 -4.78 -5.90 16.44
CA GLY A 46 -5.20 -7.29 16.22
C GLY A 46 -5.62 -7.59 14.78
N LYS A 47 -5.38 -6.68 13.83
CA LYS A 47 -5.77 -6.84 12.43
C LYS A 47 -4.69 -7.64 11.70
N LEU A 48 -4.95 -8.92 11.48
CA LEU A 48 -4.02 -9.81 10.77
C LEU A 48 -4.59 -10.23 9.41
N PRO A 49 -3.74 -10.38 8.38
CA PRO A 49 -4.17 -10.89 7.08
C PRO A 49 -4.58 -12.36 7.20
N ASN A 50 -5.54 -12.80 6.40
CA ASN A 50 -5.81 -14.22 6.21
C ASN A 50 -5.05 -14.76 4.99
N ASP A 51 -5.27 -16.04 4.66
CA ASP A 51 -4.60 -16.70 3.53
C ASP A 51 -5.32 -16.50 2.18
N GLU A 52 -6.40 -15.71 2.15
CA GLU A 52 -7.21 -15.48 0.95
C GLU A 52 -6.63 -14.35 0.10
N MET A 53 -6.66 -14.51 -1.23
CA MET A 53 -6.34 -13.41 -2.14
C MET A 53 -7.46 -12.35 -2.09
N PRO A 54 -7.15 -11.06 -1.87
CA PRO A 54 -8.16 -10.02 -1.96
C PRO A 54 -8.64 -9.83 -3.40
N LEU A 55 -9.87 -9.37 -3.54
CA LEU A 55 -10.46 -8.98 -4.81
C LEU A 55 -10.06 -7.54 -5.14
N VAL A 56 -9.59 -7.29 -6.36
CA VAL A 56 -9.46 -5.93 -6.90
C VAL A 56 -10.87 -5.46 -7.30
N VAL A 57 -11.39 -4.45 -6.61
CA VAL A 57 -12.76 -3.94 -6.79
C VAL A 57 -12.82 -2.61 -7.54
N ASP A 58 -11.71 -1.86 -7.60
CA ASP A 58 -11.58 -0.65 -8.41
C ASP A 58 -10.10 -0.38 -8.76
N VAL A 59 -9.86 0.37 -9.84
CA VAL A 59 -8.52 0.76 -10.30
C VAL A 59 -8.51 2.23 -10.64
N LYS A 60 -7.71 3.01 -9.91
CA LYS A 60 -7.52 4.43 -10.18
C LYS A 60 -6.13 4.71 -10.74
N ARG A 61 -6.11 5.35 -11.91
CA ARG A 61 -4.88 5.74 -12.60
C ARG A 61 -4.61 7.22 -12.39
N TYR A 62 -3.36 7.53 -12.08
CA TYR A 62 -2.89 8.89 -11.95
C TYR A 62 -1.70 9.07 -12.89
N PRO A 63 -1.87 9.81 -13.98
CA PRO A 63 -0.80 10.03 -14.94
C PRO A 63 0.33 10.83 -14.28
N ALA A 64 1.54 10.66 -14.81
CA ALA A 64 2.68 11.49 -14.41
C ALA A 64 2.38 12.98 -14.67
N THR A 65 2.86 13.83 -13.76
CA THR A 65 2.90 15.29 -13.91
C THR A 65 4.34 15.76 -13.71
N ASP A 66 4.61 17.04 -13.97
CA ASP A 66 5.95 17.62 -13.75
C ASP A 66 6.47 17.45 -12.32
N THR A 67 5.56 17.25 -11.36
CA THR A 67 5.85 17.15 -9.92
C THR A 67 5.54 15.78 -9.31
N ARG A 68 5.00 14.82 -10.08
CA ARG A 68 4.58 13.52 -9.56
C ARG A 68 4.80 12.40 -10.57
N ALA A 69 5.39 11.31 -10.09
CA ALA A 69 5.49 10.07 -10.85
C ALA A 69 4.11 9.48 -11.15
N GLU A 70 4.03 8.74 -12.27
CA GLU A 70 2.86 7.92 -12.59
C GLU A 70 2.57 6.94 -11.44
N HIS A 71 1.30 6.84 -11.05
CA HIS A 71 0.86 5.88 -10.05
C HIS A 71 -0.47 5.21 -10.42
N LEU A 72 -0.60 3.95 -10.01
CA LEU A 72 -1.79 3.12 -10.19
C LEU A 72 -2.21 2.61 -8.81
N VAL A 73 -3.45 2.85 -8.43
CA VAL A 73 -3.98 2.46 -7.12
C VAL A 73 -5.03 1.39 -7.33
N LEU A 74 -4.79 0.21 -6.78
CA LEU A 74 -5.80 -0.85 -6.70
C LEU A 74 -6.62 -0.65 -5.44
N ARG A 75 -7.94 -0.53 -5.54
CA ARG A 75 -8.84 -0.70 -4.41
C ARG A 75 -9.05 -2.20 -4.24
N VAL A 76 -8.68 -2.74 -3.10
CA VAL A 76 -8.79 -4.18 -2.83
C VAL A 76 -9.69 -4.45 -1.64
N GLN A 77 -10.47 -5.52 -1.73
CA GLN A 77 -11.40 -5.98 -0.70
C GLN A 77 -11.05 -7.41 -0.29
N GLY A 78 -11.06 -7.69 1.01
CA GLY A 78 -10.80 -9.03 1.53
C GLY A 78 -11.29 -9.21 2.96
N ARG A 79 -10.82 -10.27 3.61
CA ARG A 79 -11.13 -10.60 5.01
C ARG A 79 -9.87 -10.77 5.83
N ARG A 80 -9.95 -10.45 7.11
CA ARG A 80 -8.90 -10.71 8.10
C ARG A 80 -9.14 -12.04 8.79
N VAL A 81 -8.18 -12.48 9.61
CA VAL A 81 -8.30 -13.73 10.40
C VAL A 81 -9.49 -13.74 11.36
N ASP A 82 -9.91 -12.56 11.83
CA ASP A 82 -11.07 -12.37 12.72
C ASP A 82 -12.41 -12.40 11.96
N GLY A 83 -12.38 -12.57 10.63
CA GLY A 83 -13.54 -12.57 9.76
C GLY A 83 -14.02 -11.17 9.34
N ALA A 84 -13.43 -10.09 9.86
CA ALA A 84 -13.78 -8.73 9.47
C ALA A 84 -13.38 -8.46 8.02
N THR A 85 -14.30 -7.88 7.25
CA THR A 85 -14.01 -7.39 5.91
C THR A 85 -13.18 -6.12 5.96
N TYR A 86 -12.30 -5.93 5.00
CA TYR A 86 -11.61 -4.65 4.78
C TYR A 86 -11.75 -4.23 3.32
N GLU A 87 -11.65 -2.91 3.12
CA GLU A 87 -11.29 -2.31 1.85
C GLU A 87 -10.08 -1.43 2.07
N THR A 88 -9.08 -1.53 1.19
CA THR A 88 -7.87 -0.73 1.29
C THR A 88 -7.41 -0.33 -0.09
N ASP A 89 -6.64 0.75 -0.14
CA ASP A 89 -5.93 1.15 -1.34
C ASP A 89 -4.52 0.55 -1.33
N PHE A 90 -4.13 -0.05 -2.44
CA PHE A 90 -2.81 -0.60 -2.72
C PHE A 90 -2.14 0.24 -3.82
N PRO A 91 -1.42 1.30 -3.44
CA PRO A 91 -0.78 2.20 -4.40
C PRO A 91 0.54 1.64 -4.93
N VAL A 92 0.64 1.56 -6.26
CA VAL A 92 1.84 1.22 -6.99
C VAL A 92 2.37 2.46 -7.69
N ILE A 93 3.68 2.70 -7.54
CA ILE A 93 4.40 3.80 -8.17
C ILE A 93 5.53 3.26 -9.03
N ARG A 94 6.00 4.07 -9.97
CA ARG A 94 7.29 3.82 -10.61
C ARG A 94 8.40 4.44 -9.77
N ALA A 95 9.33 3.63 -9.29
CA ALA A 95 10.53 4.06 -8.59
C ALA A 95 11.50 4.77 -9.54
N ASN A 96 12.53 5.41 -8.97
CA ASN A 96 13.49 6.22 -9.73
C ASN A 96 14.32 5.41 -10.74
N ASP A 97 14.52 4.11 -10.47
CA ASP A 97 15.16 3.15 -11.37
C ASP A 97 14.22 2.63 -12.47
N GLY A 98 12.95 3.04 -12.45
CA GLY A 98 11.94 2.63 -13.41
C GLY A 98 11.14 1.39 -13.00
N GLU A 99 11.48 0.74 -11.88
CA GLU A 99 10.76 -0.45 -11.39
C GLU A 99 9.41 -0.07 -10.77
N ALA A 100 8.42 -0.94 -10.91
CA ALA A 100 7.13 -0.77 -10.24
C ALA A 100 7.26 -1.27 -8.79
N VAL A 101 6.83 -0.47 -7.82
CA VAL A 101 6.84 -0.84 -6.40
C VAL A 101 5.56 -0.41 -5.72
N SER A 102 5.07 -1.22 -4.78
CA SER A 102 3.98 -0.81 -3.89
C SER A 102 4.53 0.16 -2.84
N LEU A 103 3.91 1.31 -2.63
CA LEU A 103 4.37 2.28 -1.62
C LEU A 103 4.26 1.74 -0.20
N TYR A 104 3.17 1.02 0.09
CA TYR A 104 2.93 0.35 1.37
C TYR A 104 2.11 -0.93 1.15
N PRO A 105 2.76 -2.10 1.05
CA PRO A 105 2.11 -3.34 0.63
C PRO A 105 1.25 -4.04 1.72
N VAL A 106 0.83 -3.31 2.77
CA VAL A 106 -0.01 -3.83 3.87
C VAL A 106 -1.49 -3.79 3.43
N TYR A 107 -1.86 -4.70 2.53
CA TYR A 107 -3.15 -4.72 1.84
C TYR A 107 -4.36 -5.04 2.74
N TRP A 108 -4.16 -5.40 4.01
CA TRP A 108 -5.25 -5.68 4.99
C TRP A 108 -5.44 -4.54 6.00
N SER A 109 -4.69 -3.43 5.85
CA SER A 109 -4.67 -2.31 6.79
C SER A 109 -6.02 -1.57 6.87
N GLY A 110 -6.77 -1.53 5.77
CA GLY A 110 -8.01 -0.76 5.67
C GLY A 110 -7.78 0.75 5.47
N MET A 111 -6.57 1.13 5.06
CA MET A 111 -6.22 2.51 4.78
C MET A 111 -6.56 2.91 3.35
N THR A 112 -6.96 4.16 3.20
CA THR A 112 -7.18 4.80 1.91
C THR A 112 -5.97 5.62 1.49
N PHE A 113 -5.71 5.65 0.19
CA PHE A 113 -4.65 6.43 -0.42
C PHE A 113 -5.14 7.84 -0.76
N SER A 114 -4.35 8.84 -0.39
CA SER A 114 -4.59 10.24 -0.77
C SER A 114 -3.46 10.75 -1.67
N ALA A 115 -3.78 11.02 -2.94
CA ALA A 115 -2.85 11.62 -3.90
C ALA A 115 -2.41 13.05 -3.50
N ALA A 116 -3.18 13.76 -2.66
CA ALA A 116 -2.79 15.06 -2.13
C ALA A 116 -1.65 14.95 -1.11
N ALA A 117 -1.57 13.84 -0.37
CA ALA A 117 -0.48 13.55 0.56
C ALA A 117 0.84 13.22 -0.16
N GLN A 118 0.79 12.87 -1.45
CA GLN A 118 1.98 12.62 -2.28
C GLN A 118 2.62 13.90 -2.86
N THR A 119 2.26 15.09 -2.40
CA THR A 119 3.00 16.31 -2.76
C THR A 119 4.34 16.35 -1.99
N CYS A 120 5.19 15.33 -2.15
CA CYS A 120 6.61 15.37 -1.80
C CYS A 120 7.34 16.02 -2.99
N SER A 121 7.28 17.35 -3.08
CA SER A 121 8.06 18.11 -4.05
C SER A 121 9.55 18.08 -3.66
N GLU A 122 10.37 17.38 -4.45
CA GLU A 122 11.75 17.73 -4.82
C GLU A 122 12.80 18.00 -3.73
N GLN A 123 12.56 17.74 -2.44
CA GLN A 123 13.62 17.87 -1.42
C GLN A 123 14.09 16.51 -0.92
N VAL A 124 15.25 16.12 -1.45
CA VAL A 124 16.17 15.16 -0.84
C VAL A 124 16.46 15.61 0.59
N GLY A 125 16.05 14.79 1.56
CA GLY A 125 16.49 14.87 2.96
C GLY A 125 15.33 15.02 3.94
N GLU A 126 14.78 13.89 4.38
CA GLU A 126 13.76 13.77 5.44
C GLU A 126 12.36 14.36 5.14
N VAL A 127 11.35 13.62 5.63
CA VAL A 127 9.92 14.01 5.71
C VAL A 127 9.06 13.78 4.45
N CYS A 128 8.85 12.50 4.08
CA CYS A 128 7.52 12.07 3.57
C CYS A 128 6.69 11.46 4.71
N ALA A 129 6.66 12.13 5.87
CA ALA A 129 5.94 11.68 7.06
C ALA A 129 4.90 12.70 7.49
N GLN A 130 3.80 12.83 6.74
CA GLN A 130 2.52 13.17 7.36
C GLN A 130 1.35 12.82 6.41
N THR A 131 1.05 11.52 6.29
CA THR A 131 -0.31 11.14 5.92
C THR A 131 -1.14 11.35 7.17
N ARG A 132 -2.07 12.33 7.18
CA ARG A 132 -3.17 12.29 8.16
C ARG A 132 -3.92 10.99 7.87
N ILE A 133 -3.79 10.04 8.79
CA ILE A 133 -4.70 8.91 8.87
C ILE A 133 -6.00 9.52 9.37
N ASP A 134 -6.92 9.86 8.47
CA ASP A 134 -8.27 10.21 8.86
C ASP A 134 -8.93 8.91 9.35
N ALA A 135 -8.95 8.73 10.67
CA ALA A 135 -9.76 7.69 11.29
C ALA A 135 -11.25 7.97 10.98
N PRO A 136 -12.07 6.94 10.71
CA PRO A 136 -13.50 7.15 10.55
C PRO A 136 -14.08 7.79 11.81
N ALA A 137 -14.94 8.80 11.63
CA ALA A 137 -15.67 9.41 12.73
C ALA A 137 -16.56 8.34 13.41
N GLY A 138 -16.40 8.18 14.72
CA GLY A 138 -17.27 7.36 15.56
C GLY A 138 -18.66 7.95 15.76
#